data_AF-A0A2M7KU05-F1
#
_entry.id   AF-A0A2M7KU05-F1
#
_cell.length_a   1.000
_cell.length_b   1.000
_cell.length_c   1.000
_cell.angle_alpha   90.00
_cell.angle_beta   90.00
_cell.angle_gamma   90.00
#
_symmetry.space_group_name_H-M   'P 1'
#
loop_
_entity.id
_entity.type
_entity.pdbx_description
1 polymer ?
#
loop_
_entity_poly.entity_id
_entity_poly.type
_entity_poly.pdbx_seq_one_letter_code
_entity_poly.pdbx_strand_id
1 'polypeptide(L)'
;MSRRNIALTVSLVALCIASARADEITLATLNVHNLFDANNDPYRQDEDTPAKSAESQAVLAAAIKGLGADLLAVQEVESREVLEQFNRTRLGGMYAHVVCIEGNDGRGIDVALLSKLPVVLAATYQHRRWPAAGGLPHATSFARDVLRVRVRAPDQTTIELLVLHLKSKSGGESSDPWRSREVEEVRAIVREITGEQPELPLAVLGDFNDLPAAPPLSALFDPNAQPRLLDLTREVLLADRWSFVYNGERQQLDYFLATQPLRERLVPGSVRFHRLPPEATDHSAVSATFDLPGAAERQTLGPPPWAGLTAHGPPDLTTAIPALGPPDPTTAIPATDTERLRARLGSWTVVSGTVKQVFWSPTGKVCYVNFAARADRALSGVVFQSAFDTFPELRDLTGKSVTIQGLVEQYEGNLQIVLSGRGQLVAVAVRGPR
;
A
#
# COMPACT_ATOMS: atom_id res chain seq x y z
N MET A 1 -18.41 -46.87 51.18
CA MET A 1 -19.03 -46.35 49.93
C MET A 1 -18.93 -44.84 49.94
N SER A 2 -18.00 -44.31 49.15
CA SER A 2 -17.53 -42.91 49.16
C SER A 2 -18.45 -42.02 48.34
N ARG A 3 -18.91 -40.90 48.92
CA ARG A 3 -19.61 -39.83 48.21
C ARG A 3 -18.58 -39.02 47.43
N ARG A 4 -18.62 -39.11 46.10
CA ARG A 4 -17.77 -38.34 45.19
C ARG A 4 -18.17 -36.86 45.21
N ASN A 5 -17.25 -36.02 45.66
CA ASN A 5 -17.23 -34.59 45.40
C ASN A 5 -16.99 -34.35 43.90
N ILE A 6 -17.94 -33.72 43.21
CA ILE A 6 -17.71 -33.15 41.88
C ILE A 6 -17.42 -31.67 42.10
N ALA A 7 -16.13 -31.33 42.13
CA ALA A 7 -15.69 -29.95 42.06
C ALA A 7 -15.84 -29.50 40.60
N LEU A 8 -16.77 -28.58 40.35
CA LEU A 8 -16.94 -27.93 39.06
C LEU A 8 -15.89 -26.81 38.96
N THR A 9 -14.73 -27.11 38.39
CA THR A 9 -13.72 -26.10 38.09
C THR A 9 -14.17 -25.33 36.85
N VAL A 10 -14.78 -24.17 37.04
CA VAL A 10 -15.01 -23.21 35.97
C VAL A 10 -13.68 -22.51 35.68
N SER A 11 -12.97 -22.98 34.65
CA SER A 11 -11.83 -22.24 34.09
C SER A 11 -12.35 -20.97 33.43
N LEU A 12 -12.18 -19.84 34.11
CA LEU A 12 -12.39 -18.52 33.56
C LEU A 12 -11.30 -18.24 32.53
N VAL A 13 -11.54 -18.52 31.25
CA VAL A 13 -10.70 -17.98 30.17
C VAL A 13 -11.04 -16.51 30.07
N ALA A 14 -10.24 -15.66 30.70
CA ALA A 14 -10.29 -14.23 30.49
C ALA A 14 -9.85 -13.94 29.05
N LEU A 15 -10.82 -13.73 28.16
CA LEU A 15 -10.58 -13.16 26.85
C LEU A 15 -10.21 -11.68 27.05
N CYS A 16 -8.93 -11.40 27.29
CA CYS A 16 -8.42 -10.04 27.27
C CYS A 16 -8.49 -9.52 25.84
N ILE A 17 -9.61 -8.90 25.48
CA ILE A 17 -9.67 -7.97 24.36
C ILE A 17 -8.89 -6.75 24.83
N ALA A 18 -7.58 -6.74 24.58
CA ALA A 18 -6.77 -5.54 24.75
C ALA A 18 -7.24 -4.54 23.69
N SER A 19 -8.15 -3.64 24.06
CA SER A 19 -8.33 -2.41 23.30
C SER A 19 -7.03 -1.65 23.41
N ALA A 20 -6.45 -1.29 22.25
CA ALA A 20 -5.30 -0.40 22.22
C ALA A 20 -5.62 0.86 23.05
N ARG A 21 -4.70 1.26 23.93
CA ARG A 21 -4.84 2.51 24.69
C ARG A 21 -4.85 3.69 23.72
N ALA A 22 -5.31 4.84 24.20
CA ALA A 22 -5.31 6.07 23.41
C ALA A 22 -3.91 6.41 22.87
N ASP A 23 -2.83 5.89 23.45
CA ASP A 23 -1.43 6.17 23.06
C ASP A 23 -0.75 5.01 22.31
N GLU A 24 -1.52 4.05 21.81
CA GLU A 24 -0.99 2.86 21.14
C GLU A 24 -1.38 2.82 19.66
N ILE A 25 -0.48 2.31 18.82
CA ILE A 25 -0.68 2.11 17.38
C ILE A 25 -0.70 0.62 17.09
N THR A 26 -1.79 0.13 16.47
CA THR A 26 -1.87 -1.25 16.00
C THR A 26 -1.49 -1.33 14.51
N LEU A 27 -0.46 -2.12 14.20
CA LEU A 27 -0.04 -2.45 12.84
C LEU A 27 -0.40 -3.90 12.54
N ALA A 28 -1.05 -4.13 11.40
CA ALA A 28 -1.44 -5.45 10.93
C ALA A 28 -0.98 -5.70 9.50
N THR A 29 -0.79 -6.97 9.15
CA THR A 29 -0.66 -7.46 7.77
C THR A 29 -1.74 -8.49 7.45
N LEU A 30 -2.24 -8.47 6.22
CA LEU A 30 -3.27 -9.38 5.73
C LEU A 30 -3.18 -9.56 4.20
N ASN A 31 -2.96 -10.79 3.75
CA ASN A 31 -3.28 -11.16 2.38
C ASN A 31 -4.82 -11.18 2.23
N VAL A 32 -5.36 -10.27 1.41
CA VAL A 32 -6.81 -10.12 1.25
C VAL A 32 -7.40 -11.12 0.27
N HIS A 33 -6.58 -11.95 -0.38
CA HIS A 33 -6.95 -12.96 -1.35
C HIS A 33 -7.77 -12.41 -2.52
N ASN A 34 -7.07 -11.84 -3.51
CA ASN A 34 -7.65 -11.30 -4.75
C ASN A 34 -8.74 -10.23 -4.55
N LEU A 35 -8.38 -9.03 -4.10
CA LEU A 35 -9.26 -7.86 -4.17
C LEU A 35 -9.11 -7.16 -5.54
N PHE A 36 -9.92 -7.59 -6.49
CA PHE A 36 -10.01 -7.07 -7.87
C PHE A 36 -11.31 -6.26 -8.08
N ASP A 37 -11.33 -5.40 -9.10
CA ASP A 37 -12.52 -4.83 -9.69
C ASP A 37 -13.25 -5.85 -10.60
N ALA A 38 -14.39 -5.44 -11.15
CA ALA A 38 -15.21 -6.30 -12.00
C ALA A 38 -14.81 -6.29 -13.50
N ASN A 39 -13.78 -5.52 -13.86
CA ASN A 39 -13.33 -5.29 -15.23
C ASN A 39 -11.98 -5.98 -15.46
N ASN A 40 -11.97 -6.97 -16.36
CA ASN A 40 -10.73 -7.64 -16.77
C ASN A 40 -9.73 -6.67 -17.43
N ASP A 41 -8.47 -6.63 -16.96
CA ASP A 41 -7.41 -5.82 -17.57
C ASP A 41 -6.76 -6.58 -18.76
N PRO A 42 -6.93 -6.11 -20.02
CA PRO A 42 -6.37 -6.80 -21.18
C PRO A 42 -4.84 -6.83 -21.24
N TYR A 43 -4.13 -6.18 -20.31
CA TYR A 43 -2.67 -6.20 -20.22
C TYR A 43 -2.13 -7.06 -19.05
N ARG A 44 -3.00 -7.69 -18.26
CA ARG A 44 -2.63 -8.58 -17.16
C ARG A 44 -3.15 -10.00 -17.43
N GLN A 45 -2.62 -10.96 -16.68
CA GLN A 45 -3.04 -12.37 -16.73
C GLN A 45 -4.08 -12.64 -15.63
N ASP A 46 -5.12 -11.81 -15.59
CA ASP A 46 -6.23 -11.86 -14.62
C ASP A 46 -7.49 -12.54 -15.16
N GLU A 47 -7.49 -12.96 -16.44
CA GLU A 47 -8.67 -13.54 -17.13
C GLU A 47 -9.37 -14.69 -16.39
N ASP A 48 -8.64 -15.43 -15.54
CA ASP A 48 -9.15 -16.55 -14.74
C ASP A 48 -9.31 -16.25 -13.23
N THR A 49 -9.05 -15.01 -12.77
CA THR A 49 -9.16 -14.64 -11.35
C THR A 49 -10.44 -13.83 -11.10
N PRO A 50 -11.54 -14.46 -10.61
CA PRO A 50 -12.77 -13.73 -10.35
C PRO A 50 -12.60 -12.76 -9.17
N ALA A 51 -13.12 -11.54 -9.35
CA ALA A 51 -13.24 -10.58 -8.26
C ALA A 51 -14.09 -11.12 -7.11
N LYS A 52 -13.77 -10.70 -5.88
CA LYS A 52 -14.60 -11.02 -4.71
C LYS A 52 -16.04 -10.55 -4.92
N SER A 53 -16.99 -11.41 -4.57
CA SER A 53 -18.40 -11.04 -4.54
C SER A 53 -18.66 -9.90 -3.55
N ALA A 54 -19.80 -9.22 -3.69
CA ALA A 54 -20.16 -8.15 -2.78
C ALA A 54 -20.30 -8.62 -1.32
N GLU A 55 -20.75 -9.87 -1.12
CA GLU A 55 -20.85 -10.52 0.19
C GLU A 55 -19.47 -10.77 0.78
N SER A 56 -18.55 -11.39 0.01
CA SER A 56 -17.16 -11.61 0.43
C SER A 56 -16.46 -10.31 0.78
N GLN A 57 -16.65 -9.25 -0.01
CA GLN A 57 -16.14 -7.91 0.31
C GLN A 57 -16.73 -7.35 1.61
N ALA A 58 -18.00 -7.60 1.92
CA ALA A 58 -18.61 -7.16 3.17
C ALA A 58 -18.06 -7.91 4.39
N VAL A 59 -17.84 -9.22 4.26
CA VAL A 59 -17.21 -10.06 5.30
C VAL A 59 -15.76 -9.61 5.53
N LEU A 60 -15.00 -9.40 4.45
CA LEU A 60 -13.64 -8.85 4.54
C LEU A 60 -13.61 -7.49 5.23
N ALA A 61 -14.55 -6.60 4.90
CA ALA A 61 -14.63 -5.29 5.54
C ALA A 61 -14.97 -5.37 7.04
N ALA A 62 -15.87 -6.27 7.43
CA ALA A 62 -16.17 -6.51 8.84
C ALA A 62 -14.96 -7.08 9.59
N ALA A 63 -14.24 -8.02 8.97
CA ALA A 63 -13.01 -8.58 9.50
C ALA A 63 -11.94 -7.49 9.71
N ILE A 64 -11.68 -6.66 8.70
CA ILE A 64 -10.72 -5.54 8.79
C ILE A 64 -11.10 -4.55 9.89
N LYS A 65 -12.38 -4.18 10.01
CA LYS A 65 -12.85 -3.33 11.11
C LYS A 65 -12.60 -3.96 12.48
N GLY A 66 -12.81 -5.28 12.59
CA GLY A 66 -12.58 -6.05 13.81
C GLY A 66 -11.10 -6.14 14.22
N LEU A 67 -10.15 -6.02 13.28
CA LEU A 67 -8.72 -5.98 13.59
C LEU A 67 -8.33 -4.74 14.41
N GLY A 68 -9.07 -3.64 14.26
CA GLY A 68 -8.76 -2.36 14.92
C GLY A 68 -7.47 -1.69 14.43
N ALA A 69 -6.85 -2.19 13.36
CA ALA A 69 -5.55 -1.73 12.88
C ALA A 69 -5.57 -0.23 12.49
N ASP A 70 -4.56 0.51 12.93
CA ASP A 70 -4.29 1.89 12.51
C ASP A 70 -3.45 1.93 11.24
N LEU A 71 -2.60 0.92 11.05
CA LEU A 71 -1.82 0.66 9.86
C LEU A 71 -2.12 -0.77 9.41
N LEU A 72 -2.59 -0.93 8.18
CA LEU A 72 -2.93 -2.23 7.61
C LEU A 72 -2.17 -2.42 6.30
N ALA A 73 -1.12 -3.22 6.35
CA ALA A 73 -0.41 -3.71 5.18
C ALA A 73 -1.23 -4.84 4.54
N VAL A 74 -1.49 -4.75 3.24
CA VAL A 74 -2.27 -5.76 2.51
C VAL A 74 -1.52 -6.29 1.32
N GLN A 75 -1.82 -7.54 0.95
CA GLN A 75 -1.32 -8.21 -0.23
C GLN A 75 -2.50 -8.68 -1.08
N GLU A 76 -2.27 -8.87 -2.38
CA GLU A 76 -3.29 -9.31 -3.35
C GLU A 76 -4.39 -8.28 -3.63
N VAL A 77 -3.97 -7.04 -3.79
CA VAL A 77 -4.83 -5.93 -4.25
C VAL A 77 -4.52 -5.67 -5.70
N GLU A 78 -5.53 -5.55 -6.56
CA GLU A 78 -5.30 -5.30 -7.99
C GLU A 78 -4.73 -3.92 -8.29
N SER A 79 -5.27 -2.88 -7.64
CA SER A 79 -4.88 -1.50 -7.91
C SER A 79 -5.18 -0.59 -6.75
N ARG A 80 -4.60 0.61 -6.81
CA ARG A 80 -4.88 1.67 -5.84
C ARG A 80 -6.36 2.05 -5.83
N GLU A 81 -6.97 2.18 -7.00
CA GLU A 81 -8.35 2.61 -7.20
C GLU A 81 -9.33 1.63 -6.53
N VAL A 82 -9.09 0.34 -6.72
CA VAL A 82 -9.86 -0.74 -6.07
C VAL A 82 -9.81 -0.62 -4.55
N LEU A 83 -8.61 -0.42 -4.01
CA LEU A 83 -8.42 -0.32 -2.57
C LEU A 83 -9.04 0.96 -2.00
N GLU A 84 -8.92 2.09 -2.68
CA GLU A 84 -9.57 3.35 -2.30
C GLU A 84 -11.10 3.24 -2.34
N GLN A 85 -11.65 2.59 -3.37
CA GLN A 85 -13.09 2.32 -3.47
C GLN A 85 -13.56 1.39 -2.36
N PHE A 86 -12.84 0.31 -2.08
CA PHE A 86 -13.14 -0.60 -0.98
C PHE A 86 -13.11 0.12 0.37
N ASN A 87 -12.08 0.93 0.62
CA ASN A 87 -11.97 1.75 1.82
C ASN A 87 -13.17 2.70 1.97
N ARG A 88 -13.52 3.43 0.91
CA ARG A 88 -14.64 4.38 0.92
C ARG A 88 -15.99 3.71 1.13
N THR A 89 -16.27 2.64 0.38
CA THR A 89 -17.61 2.04 0.30
C THR A 89 -17.87 0.97 1.34
N ARG A 90 -16.84 0.23 1.77
CA ARG A 90 -16.97 -0.89 2.71
C ARG A 90 -16.38 -0.58 4.08
N LEU A 91 -15.25 0.12 4.13
CA LEU A 91 -14.60 0.50 5.39
C LEU A 91 -15.07 1.85 5.95
N GLY A 92 -15.88 2.60 5.21
CA GLY A 92 -16.41 3.90 5.63
C GLY A 92 -15.37 5.02 5.62
N GLY A 93 -14.30 4.87 4.83
CA GLY A 93 -13.20 5.83 4.75
C GLY A 93 -12.34 5.87 6.02
N MET A 94 -12.30 4.78 6.79
CA MET A 94 -11.60 4.74 8.07
C MET A 94 -10.09 4.98 7.97
N TYR A 95 -9.48 4.69 6.80
CA TYR A 95 -8.08 4.94 6.53
C TYR A 95 -7.94 6.20 5.66
N ALA A 96 -7.30 7.24 6.21
CA ALA A 96 -7.14 8.53 5.54
C ALA A 96 -6.11 8.48 4.38
N HIS A 97 -5.19 7.51 4.43
CA HIS A 97 -4.13 7.35 3.45
C HIS A 97 -4.17 5.93 2.86
N VAL A 98 -4.15 5.85 1.53
CA VAL A 98 -4.06 4.60 0.78
C VAL A 98 -2.82 4.68 -0.10
N VAL A 99 -1.92 3.71 0.03
CA VAL A 99 -0.69 3.59 -0.76
C VAL A 99 -0.71 2.25 -1.47
N CYS A 100 -0.74 2.26 -2.78
CA CYS A 100 -0.56 1.11 -3.64
C CYS A 100 0.21 1.61 -4.87
N ILE A 101 1.28 0.91 -5.23
CA ILE A 101 2.12 1.23 -6.40
C ILE A 101 2.20 -0.06 -7.20
N GLU A 102 1.88 0.02 -8.48
CA GLU A 102 1.90 -1.10 -9.40
C GLU A 102 3.28 -1.76 -9.42
N GLY A 103 3.29 -3.07 -9.21
CA GLY A 103 4.46 -3.92 -9.14
C GLY A 103 4.60 -4.87 -10.34
N ASN A 104 5.53 -5.81 -10.19
CA ASN A 104 5.97 -6.70 -11.27
C ASN A 104 5.05 -7.93 -11.49
N ASP A 105 3.97 -8.11 -10.73
CA ASP A 105 3.18 -9.34 -10.81
C ASP A 105 2.40 -9.42 -12.13
N GLY A 106 2.58 -10.51 -12.88
CA GLY A 106 1.94 -10.71 -14.18
C GLY A 106 0.41 -10.78 -14.12
N ARG A 107 -0.18 -11.14 -12.96
CA ARG A 107 -1.63 -11.14 -12.74
C ARG A 107 -2.18 -9.77 -12.33
N GLY A 108 -1.30 -8.80 -12.07
CA GLY A 108 -1.73 -7.47 -11.64
C GLY A 108 -2.05 -7.35 -10.16
N ILE A 109 -1.52 -8.24 -9.31
CA ILE A 109 -1.69 -8.09 -7.86
C ILE A 109 -0.49 -7.40 -7.20
N ASP A 110 -0.82 -6.48 -6.31
CA ASP A 110 0.12 -5.61 -5.62
C ASP A 110 0.05 -5.76 -4.10
N VAL A 111 1.05 -5.14 -3.47
CA VAL A 111 1.12 -4.90 -2.04
C VAL A 111 0.79 -3.45 -1.74
N ALA A 112 0.09 -3.20 -0.64
CA ALA A 112 -0.41 -1.87 -0.32
C ALA A 112 -0.43 -1.58 1.19
N LEU A 113 -0.63 -0.32 1.54
CA LEU A 113 -0.85 0.15 2.91
C LEU A 113 -2.12 0.99 2.98
N LEU A 114 -3.01 0.63 3.90
CA LEU A 114 -4.09 1.45 4.42
C LEU A 114 -3.65 2.05 5.76
N SER A 115 -3.64 3.38 5.88
CA SER A 115 -3.11 4.06 7.06
C SER A 115 -4.07 5.14 7.58
N LYS A 116 -4.29 5.15 8.90
CA LYS A 116 -4.91 6.26 9.63
C LYS A 116 -3.93 7.38 9.92
N LEU A 117 -2.63 7.10 9.82
CA LEU A 117 -1.54 8.03 10.12
C LEU A 117 -0.96 8.65 8.85
N PRO A 118 -0.39 9.87 8.92
CA PRO A 118 0.26 10.50 7.78
C PRO A 118 1.36 9.64 7.17
N VAL A 119 1.24 9.38 5.88
CA VAL A 119 2.31 8.81 5.06
C VAL A 119 3.25 9.94 4.63
N VAL A 120 4.53 9.82 4.96
CA VAL A 120 5.56 10.82 4.64
C VAL A 120 6.53 10.36 3.56
N LEU A 121 6.55 9.06 3.24
CA LEU A 121 7.28 8.49 2.11
C LEU A 121 6.56 7.24 1.62
N ALA A 122 6.49 7.08 0.30
CA ALA A 122 6.12 5.83 -0.37
C ALA A 122 7.11 5.58 -1.51
N ALA A 123 7.68 4.39 -1.57
CA ALA A 123 8.64 3.99 -2.57
C ALA A 123 8.50 2.50 -2.91
N THR A 124 9.04 2.12 -4.06
CA THR A 124 8.97 0.78 -4.64
C THR A 124 10.39 0.31 -4.99
N TYR A 125 10.60 -1.01 -4.98
CA TYR A 125 11.83 -1.62 -5.44
C TYR A 125 11.63 -2.45 -6.72
N GLN A 126 10.50 -2.27 -7.41
CA GLN A 126 10.12 -3.02 -8.61
C GLN A 126 11.16 -2.95 -9.73
N HIS A 127 11.96 -1.88 -9.78
CA HIS A 127 12.99 -1.63 -10.78
C HIS A 127 14.34 -2.31 -10.47
N ARG A 128 14.53 -2.87 -9.27
CA ARG A 128 15.75 -3.63 -8.96
C ARG A 128 15.85 -4.83 -9.89
N ARG A 129 17.03 -5.01 -10.49
CA ARG A 129 17.36 -6.10 -11.40
C ARG A 129 18.63 -6.76 -10.92
N TRP A 130 18.69 -8.08 -11.03
CA TRP A 130 19.86 -8.87 -10.69
C TRP A 130 20.14 -9.95 -11.75
N PRO A 131 21.39 -10.38 -11.90
CA PRO A 131 21.78 -11.33 -12.93
C PRO A 131 21.16 -12.72 -12.70
N ALA A 132 21.15 -13.53 -13.76
CA ALA A 132 20.86 -14.95 -13.68
C ALA A 132 21.94 -15.64 -12.83
N ALA A 133 21.65 -15.90 -11.56
CA ALA A 133 22.56 -16.51 -10.61
C ALA A 133 21.77 -17.38 -9.62
N GLY A 134 22.46 -18.30 -8.95
CA GLY A 134 21.85 -19.10 -7.87
C GLY A 134 20.71 -20.02 -8.30
N GLY A 135 20.66 -20.47 -9.55
CA GLY A 135 19.58 -21.31 -10.08
C GLY A 135 18.47 -20.55 -10.81
N LEU A 136 18.60 -19.23 -10.98
CA LEU A 136 17.67 -18.44 -11.78
C LEU A 136 17.96 -18.56 -13.29
N PRO A 137 16.94 -18.81 -14.13
CA PRO A 137 17.13 -19.06 -15.56
C PRO A 137 17.44 -17.80 -16.39
N HIS A 138 17.13 -16.61 -15.87
CA HIS A 138 17.38 -15.32 -16.52
C HIS A 138 17.61 -14.23 -15.47
N ALA A 139 18.17 -13.09 -15.92
CA ALA A 139 18.22 -11.89 -15.10
C ALA A 139 16.80 -11.50 -14.72
N THR A 140 16.57 -11.21 -13.45
CA THR A 140 15.22 -11.05 -12.93
C THR A 140 15.13 -9.96 -11.88
N SER A 141 13.94 -9.80 -11.32
CA SER A 141 13.54 -8.83 -10.32
C SER A 141 12.63 -9.49 -9.31
N PHE A 142 12.13 -8.70 -8.35
CA PHE A 142 11.10 -9.21 -7.46
C PHE A 142 9.88 -9.62 -8.30
N ALA A 143 9.29 -10.77 -7.98
CA ALA A 143 8.12 -11.30 -8.68
C ALA A 143 6.88 -10.46 -8.39
N ARG A 144 6.76 -9.97 -7.15
CA ARG A 144 5.89 -8.85 -6.75
C ARG A 144 6.74 -7.76 -6.12
N ASP A 145 6.21 -6.58 -5.92
CA ASP A 145 7.03 -5.48 -5.38
C ASP A 145 7.35 -5.62 -3.87
N VAL A 146 8.37 -4.88 -3.43
CA VAL A 146 8.60 -4.53 -2.03
C VAL A 146 8.17 -3.08 -1.85
N LEU A 147 7.00 -2.88 -1.23
CA LEU A 147 6.51 -1.53 -0.95
C LEU A 147 7.17 -1.00 0.32
N ARG A 148 7.87 0.12 0.19
CA ARG A 148 8.44 0.88 1.29
C ARG A 148 7.54 2.05 1.64
N VAL A 149 7.06 2.10 2.87
CA VAL A 149 6.25 3.22 3.36
C VAL A 149 6.80 3.73 4.68
N ARG A 150 6.99 5.04 4.79
CA ARG A 150 7.24 5.71 6.06
C ARG A 150 6.00 6.42 6.52
N VAL A 151 5.56 6.09 7.72
CA VAL A 151 4.44 6.75 8.40
C VAL A 151 4.97 7.56 9.58
N ARG A 152 4.25 8.63 9.93
CA ARG A 152 4.58 9.48 11.07
C ARG A 152 3.51 9.34 12.15
N ALA A 153 3.93 8.86 13.31
CA ALA A 153 3.11 8.82 14.51
C ALA A 153 2.89 10.24 15.08
N PRO A 154 1.90 10.43 15.97
CA PRO A 154 1.57 11.76 16.50
C PRO A 154 2.72 12.45 17.26
N ASP A 155 3.52 11.69 18.02
CA ASP A 155 4.76 12.15 18.68
C ASP A 155 5.90 12.52 17.70
N GLN A 156 5.64 12.50 16.39
CA GLN A 156 6.59 12.70 15.29
C GLN A 156 7.56 11.54 15.07
N THR A 157 7.48 10.45 15.85
CA THR A 157 8.24 9.24 15.57
C THR A 157 7.84 8.70 14.20
N THR A 158 8.82 8.40 13.34
CA THR A 158 8.54 7.74 12.06
C THR A 158 8.75 6.25 12.16
N ILE A 159 7.86 5.47 11.54
CA ILE A 159 7.98 4.02 11.40
C ILE A 159 8.15 3.71 9.92
N GLU A 160 9.13 2.90 9.57
CA GLU A 160 9.36 2.39 8.22
C GLU A 160 8.74 0.99 8.08
N LEU A 161 7.99 0.78 7.01
CA LEU A 161 7.34 -0.49 6.68
C LEU A 161 7.87 -0.98 5.35
N LEU A 162 8.38 -2.21 5.31
CA LEU A 162 8.62 -2.96 4.08
C LEU A 162 7.52 -4.04 3.97
N VAL A 163 6.56 -3.82 3.08
CA VAL A 163 5.46 -4.75 2.84
C VAL A 163 5.87 -5.73 1.75
N LEU A 164 5.80 -7.03 2.06
CA LEU A 164 6.23 -8.11 1.17
C LEU A 164 5.06 -8.99 0.72
N HIS A 165 5.17 -9.49 -0.51
CA HIS A 165 4.46 -10.67 -0.99
C HIS A 165 5.44 -11.51 -1.83
N LEU A 166 6.19 -12.40 -1.17
CA LEU A 166 7.25 -13.14 -1.86
C LEU A 166 6.70 -14.14 -2.88
N LYS A 167 7.55 -14.64 -3.79
CA LYS A 167 7.17 -15.61 -4.81
C LYS A 167 6.48 -16.86 -4.22
N SER A 168 5.26 -17.12 -4.67
CA SER A 168 4.45 -18.28 -4.27
C SER A 168 5.12 -19.63 -4.55
N LYS A 169 4.73 -20.65 -3.77
CA LYS A 169 5.15 -22.05 -3.93
C LYS A 169 4.42 -22.82 -5.03
N SER A 170 3.48 -22.23 -5.75
CA SER A 170 2.71 -22.92 -6.80
C SER A 170 3.59 -23.52 -7.92
N GLY A 171 4.80 -23.00 -8.15
CA GLY A 171 5.79 -23.59 -9.05
C GLY A 171 6.63 -24.73 -8.44
N GLY A 172 6.36 -25.14 -7.21
CA GLY A 172 7.17 -26.10 -6.45
C GLY A 172 8.57 -25.57 -6.14
N GLU A 173 9.52 -26.50 -5.96
CA GLU A 173 10.94 -26.21 -5.63
C GLU A 173 11.62 -25.29 -6.65
N SER A 174 11.11 -25.21 -7.88
CA SER A 174 11.64 -24.30 -8.91
C SER A 174 11.50 -22.81 -8.55
N SER A 175 10.63 -22.48 -7.58
CA SER A 175 10.41 -21.11 -7.09
C SER A 175 11.39 -20.72 -5.97
N ASP A 176 12.08 -21.69 -5.36
CA ASP A 176 12.95 -21.46 -4.20
C ASP A 176 14.20 -20.62 -4.51
N PRO A 177 14.89 -20.79 -5.66
CA PRO A 177 15.96 -19.89 -6.08
C PRO A 177 15.50 -18.43 -6.18
N TRP A 178 14.27 -18.21 -6.66
CA TRP A 178 13.69 -16.88 -6.79
C TRP A 178 13.40 -16.26 -5.44
N ARG A 179 12.72 -17.00 -4.56
CA ARG A 179 12.41 -16.54 -3.20
C ARG A 179 13.68 -16.27 -2.38
N SER A 180 14.70 -17.11 -2.53
CA SER A 180 16.02 -16.90 -1.88
C SER A 180 16.64 -15.59 -2.32
N ARG A 181 16.58 -15.29 -3.61
CA ARG A 181 17.13 -14.05 -4.16
C ARG A 181 16.33 -12.82 -3.75
N GLU A 182 15.00 -12.89 -3.71
CA GLU A 182 14.16 -11.82 -3.15
C GLU A 182 14.52 -11.54 -1.69
N VAL A 183 14.75 -12.57 -0.89
CA VAL A 183 15.16 -12.46 0.51
C VAL A 183 16.53 -11.78 0.64
N GLU A 184 17.51 -12.15 -0.17
CA GLU A 184 18.82 -11.49 -0.19
C GLU A 184 18.71 -9.98 -0.49
N GLU A 185 17.84 -9.61 -1.42
CA GLU A 185 17.59 -8.22 -1.80
C GLU A 185 16.83 -7.45 -0.71
N VAL A 186 15.82 -8.06 -0.08
CA VAL A 186 15.17 -7.48 1.12
C VAL A 186 16.21 -7.22 2.22
N ARG A 187 17.13 -8.17 2.45
CA ARG A 187 18.23 -7.97 3.41
C ARG A 187 19.16 -6.83 3.02
N ALA A 188 19.44 -6.66 1.72
CA ALA A 188 20.22 -5.54 1.23
C ALA A 188 19.51 -4.20 1.47
N ILE A 189 18.21 -4.12 1.15
CA ILE A 189 17.37 -2.95 1.41
C ILE A 189 17.34 -2.58 2.90
N VAL A 190 17.15 -3.58 3.77
CA VAL A 190 17.18 -3.36 5.23
C VAL A 190 18.54 -2.84 5.68
N ARG A 191 19.66 -3.38 5.17
CA ARG A 191 21.01 -2.88 5.46
C ARG A 191 21.22 -1.45 4.99
N GLU A 192 20.76 -1.10 3.80
CA GLU A 192 20.83 0.27 3.27
C GLU A 192 20.09 1.25 4.19
N ILE A 193 18.82 0.96 4.51
CA ILE A 193 17.98 1.84 5.34
C ILE A 193 18.57 2.01 6.74
N THR A 194 18.94 0.90 7.39
CA THR A 194 19.49 0.93 8.76
C THR A 194 20.94 1.42 8.82
N GLY A 195 21.71 1.32 7.74
CA GLY A 195 23.04 1.92 7.64
C GLY A 195 22.96 3.45 7.64
N GLU A 196 21.94 4.02 7.00
CA GLU A 196 21.66 5.45 7.02
C GLU A 196 21.00 5.91 8.32
N GLN A 197 20.07 5.12 8.87
CA GLN A 197 19.28 5.45 10.05
C GLN A 197 19.19 4.25 11.03
N PRO A 198 20.22 3.99 11.84
CA PRO A 198 20.28 2.80 12.71
C PRO A 198 19.15 2.71 13.74
N GLU A 199 18.69 3.86 14.23
CA GLU A 199 17.65 3.97 15.26
C GLU A 199 16.23 3.99 14.68
N LEU A 200 16.06 3.87 13.37
CA LEU A 200 14.76 3.91 12.72
C LEU A 200 13.94 2.66 13.09
N PRO A 201 12.75 2.81 13.71
CA PRO A 201 11.81 1.72 13.88
C PRO A 201 11.37 1.20 12.50
N LEU A 202 11.70 -0.05 12.19
CA LEU A 202 11.42 -0.66 10.90
C LEU A 202 10.73 -2.01 11.07
N ALA A 203 9.65 -2.22 10.33
CA ALA A 203 8.96 -3.49 10.20
C ALA A 203 9.16 -4.08 8.78
N VAL A 204 9.40 -5.38 8.70
CA VAL A 204 9.29 -6.17 7.47
C VAL A 204 8.15 -7.15 7.68
N LEU A 205 7.05 -6.99 6.95
CA LEU A 205 5.82 -7.72 7.20
C LEU A 205 5.09 -8.05 5.90
N GLY A 206 4.24 -9.07 5.92
CA GLY A 206 3.54 -9.53 4.72
C GLY A 206 3.46 -11.03 4.64
N ASP A 207 3.11 -11.51 3.44
CA ASP A 207 3.11 -12.92 3.07
C ASP A 207 4.46 -13.31 2.48
N PHE A 208 5.23 -14.11 3.21
CA PHE A 208 6.56 -14.54 2.81
C PHE A 208 6.51 -15.86 2.02
N ASN A 209 5.31 -16.45 1.86
CA ASN A 209 5.07 -17.67 1.08
C ASN A 209 5.90 -18.89 1.50
N ASP A 210 6.50 -18.90 2.69
CA ASP A 210 7.31 -20.03 3.17
C ASP A 210 7.46 -20.07 4.71
N LEU A 211 8.03 -21.16 5.21
CA LEU A 211 8.31 -21.40 6.62
C LEU A 211 9.67 -20.81 7.01
N PRO A 212 9.92 -20.42 8.28
CA PRO A 212 11.16 -19.74 8.66
C PRO A 212 12.39 -20.63 8.53
N ALA A 213 12.19 -21.94 8.68
CA ALA A 213 13.22 -22.95 8.56
C ALA A 213 13.52 -23.34 7.10
N ALA A 214 12.73 -22.85 6.14
CA ALA A 214 12.97 -23.13 4.74
C ALA A 214 14.24 -22.39 4.28
N PRO A 215 15.09 -23.03 3.46
CA PRO A 215 16.31 -22.40 2.96
C PRO A 215 16.09 -20.99 2.37
N PRO A 216 15.01 -20.72 1.60
CA PRO A 216 14.78 -19.39 1.02
C PRO A 216 14.63 -18.26 2.03
N LEU A 217 14.01 -18.51 3.19
CA LEU A 217 13.78 -17.46 4.19
C LEU A 217 14.91 -17.33 5.21
N SER A 218 15.80 -18.33 5.29
CA SER A 218 16.78 -18.45 6.39
C SER A 218 17.56 -17.15 6.68
N ALA A 219 17.95 -16.39 5.66
CA ALA A 219 18.68 -15.14 5.83
C ALA A 219 17.88 -14.00 6.49
N LEU A 220 16.54 -14.02 6.44
CA LEU A 220 15.69 -13.08 7.19
C LEU A 220 15.66 -13.40 8.68
N PHE A 221 15.77 -14.68 9.04
CA PHE A 221 15.61 -15.19 10.40
C PHE A 221 16.93 -15.56 11.09
N ASP A 222 18.08 -15.40 10.41
CA ASP A 222 19.39 -15.68 10.98
C ASP A 222 19.66 -14.76 12.19
N PRO A 223 19.82 -15.31 13.41
CA PRO A 223 20.07 -14.52 14.61
C PRO A 223 21.42 -13.80 14.59
N ASN A 224 22.35 -14.20 13.73
CA ASN A 224 23.68 -13.59 13.58
C ASN A 224 23.74 -12.54 12.47
N ALA A 225 22.69 -12.44 11.63
CA ALA A 225 22.67 -11.48 10.53
C ALA A 225 22.57 -10.04 11.06
N GLN A 226 23.27 -9.12 10.40
CA GLN A 226 23.27 -7.69 10.74
C GLN A 226 22.64 -6.83 9.63
N PRO A 227 21.75 -5.88 9.96
CA PRO A 227 21.11 -5.73 11.28
C PRO A 227 20.22 -6.93 11.60
N ARG A 228 20.04 -7.25 12.87
CA ARG A 228 19.16 -8.35 13.26
C ARG A 228 17.69 -7.96 13.06
N LEU A 229 16.92 -8.85 12.42
CA LEU A 229 15.46 -8.75 12.36
C LEU A 229 14.88 -9.73 13.38
N LEU A 230 13.98 -9.24 14.21
CA LEU A 230 13.34 -9.99 15.29
C LEU A 230 11.95 -10.40 14.85
N ASP A 231 11.70 -11.70 14.79
CA ASP A 231 10.39 -12.24 14.47
C ASP A 231 9.42 -12.05 15.65
N LEU A 232 8.54 -11.05 15.52
CA LEU A 232 7.55 -10.72 16.55
C LEU A 232 6.47 -11.79 16.67
N THR A 233 6.22 -12.57 15.63
CA THR A 233 5.25 -13.68 15.68
C THR A 233 5.65 -14.74 16.70
N ARG A 234 6.92 -14.74 17.12
CA ARG A 234 7.44 -15.63 18.17
C ARG A 234 6.83 -15.40 19.55
N GLU A 235 6.22 -14.25 19.78
CA GLU A 235 5.46 -13.93 21.00
C GLU A 235 4.16 -14.77 21.11
N VAL A 236 3.69 -15.35 20.00
CA VAL A 236 2.51 -16.23 19.97
C VAL A 236 2.94 -17.69 20.11
N LEU A 237 2.20 -18.48 20.89
CA LEU A 237 2.44 -19.92 21.06
C LEU A 237 2.47 -20.64 19.70
N LEU A 238 3.38 -21.59 19.53
CA LEU A 238 3.58 -22.31 18.26
C LEU A 238 2.28 -22.95 17.73
N ALA A 239 1.44 -23.50 18.61
CA ALA A 239 0.17 -24.13 18.24
C ALA A 239 -0.83 -23.16 17.59
N ASP A 240 -0.74 -21.88 17.92
CA ASP A 240 -1.61 -20.80 17.44
C ASP A 240 -0.95 -19.97 16.33
N ARG A 241 0.32 -20.27 16.01
CA ARG A 241 1.13 -19.52 15.05
C ARG A 241 1.08 -20.17 13.67
N TRP A 242 -0.01 -19.92 12.98
CA TRP A 242 -0.22 -20.30 11.58
C TRP A 242 -1.04 -19.20 10.92
N SER A 243 -0.98 -19.07 9.60
CA SER A 243 -1.79 -18.10 8.85
C SER A 243 -2.52 -18.70 7.67
N PHE A 244 -2.08 -19.87 7.19
CA PHE A 244 -2.63 -20.54 6.02
C PHE A 244 -2.86 -22.03 6.30
N VAL A 245 -3.80 -22.66 5.59
CA VAL A 245 -4.05 -24.11 5.66
C VAL A 245 -3.92 -24.70 4.27
N TYR A 246 -2.91 -25.55 4.07
CA TYR A 246 -2.66 -26.24 2.82
C TYR A 246 -2.86 -27.75 3.00
N ASN A 247 -3.74 -28.38 2.21
CA ASN A 247 -4.04 -29.81 2.31
C ASN A 247 -4.37 -30.29 3.75
N GLY A 248 -5.04 -29.43 4.53
CA GLY A 248 -5.39 -29.71 5.92
C GLY A 248 -4.28 -29.44 6.93
N GLU A 249 -3.08 -29.08 6.48
CA GLU A 249 -1.95 -28.74 7.35
C GLU A 249 -1.85 -27.22 7.57
N ARG A 250 -1.66 -26.84 8.84
CA ARG A 250 -1.47 -25.44 9.24
C ARG A 250 -0.04 -24.99 8.97
N GLN A 251 0.10 -23.87 8.27
CA GLN A 251 1.38 -23.27 7.93
C GLN A 251 1.39 -21.80 8.34
N GLN A 252 2.54 -21.30 8.78
CA GLN A 252 2.76 -19.87 8.93
C GLN A 252 3.43 -19.37 7.65
N LEU A 253 2.73 -18.52 6.90
CA LEU A 253 3.29 -17.86 5.72
C LEU A 253 3.37 -16.34 5.92
N ASP A 254 2.60 -15.80 6.86
CA ASP A 254 2.55 -14.39 7.18
C ASP A 254 3.41 -14.08 8.41
N TYR A 255 4.24 -13.05 8.27
CA TYR A 255 5.23 -12.69 9.27
C TYR A 255 5.23 -11.22 9.61
N PHE A 256 5.81 -10.94 10.78
CA PHE A 256 6.07 -9.61 11.26
C PHE A 256 7.47 -9.60 11.87
N LEU A 257 8.44 -9.13 11.10
CA LEU A 257 9.81 -8.92 11.56
C LEU A 257 10.02 -7.46 11.92
N ALA A 258 10.84 -7.19 12.92
CA ALA A 258 11.12 -5.84 13.38
C ALA A 258 12.61 -5.63 13.69
N THR A 259 13.10 -4.41 13.47
CA THR A 259 14.38 -3.98 14.05
C THR A 259 14.27 -3.83 15.57
N GLN A 260 15.42 -3.84 16.26
CA GLN A 260 15.47 -3.63 17.71
C GLN A 260 14.72 -2.36 18.17
N PRO A 261 14.89 -1.18 17.54
CA PRO A 261 14.15 0.03 17.94
C PRO A 261 12.62 -0.14 17.88
N LEU A 262 12.08 -0.86 16.89
CA LEU A 262 10.64 -1.12 16.83
C LEU A 262 10.21 -2.15 17.87
N ARG A 263 11.02 -3.20 18.10
CA ARG A 263 10.74 -4.24 19.11
C ARG A 263 10.71 -3.69 20.54
N GLU A 264 11.48 -2.67 20.85
CA GLU A 264 11.48 -2.02 22.18
C GLU A 264 10.18 -1.29 22.49
N ARG A 265 9.43 -0.92 21.45
CA ARG A 265 8.11 -0.27 21.56
C ARG A 265 6.96 -1.28 21.55
N LEU A 266 7.23 -2.58 21.36
CA LEU A 266 6.17 -3.58 21.31
C LEU A 266 5.44 -3.67 22.65
N VAL A 267 4.12 -3.45 22.64
CA VAL A 267 3.27 -3.71 23.82
C VAL A 267 3.32 -5.21 24.12
N PRO A 268 3.79 -5.63 25.30
CA PRO A 268 3.96 -7.05 25.62
C PRO A 268 2.67 -7.84 25.46
N GLY A 269 2.77 -9.00 24.81
CA GLY A 269 1.63 -9.87 24.58
C GLY A 269 0.55 -9.25 23.70
N SER A 270 0.87 -8.29 22.82
CA SER A 270 -0.08 -7.72 21.85
C SER A 270 -0.09 -8.40 20.48
N VAL A 271 0.89 -9.27 20.19
CA VAL A 271 0.98 -9.95 18.90
C VAL A 271 -0.13 -10.99 18.77
N ARG A 272 -0.87 -10.99 17.66
CA ARG A 272 -2.01 -11.88 17.42
C ARG A 272 -2.04 -12.41 16.00
N PHE A 273 -2.50 -13.65 15.86
CA PHE A 273 -3.04 -14.17 14.61
C PHE A 273 -4.56 -14.12 14.69
N HIS A 274 -5.20 -13.44 13.74
CA HIS A 274 -6.64 -13.29 13.67
C HIS A 274 -7.20 -14.27 12.65
N ARG A 275 -7.97 -15.25 13.13
CA ARG A 275 -8.68 -16.19 12.27
C ARG A 275 -9.85 -15.46 11.64
N LEU A 276 -9.82 -15.33 10.33
CA LEU A 276 -10.86 -14.64 9.57
C LEU A 276 -11.79 -15.66 8.91
N PRO A 277 -13.05 -15.29 8.62
CA PRO A 277 -13.95 -16.17 7.88
C PRO A 277 -13.37 -16.50 6.49
N PRO A 278 -13.53 -17.74 5.99
CA PRO A 278 -13.00 -18.14 4.68
C PRO A 278 -13.59 -17.33 3.52
N GLU A 279 -14.79 -16.74 3.70
CA GLU A 279 -15.42 -15.85 2.72
C GLU A 279 -14.67 -14.51 2.58
N ALA A 280 -13.94 -14.09 3.63
CA ALA A 280 -13.12 -12.88 3.61
C ALA A 280 -11.78 -13.14 2.93
N THR A 281 -11.07 -14.16 3.38
CA THR A 281 -9.72 -14.54 2.94
C THR A 281 -9.39 -15.95 3.43
N ASP A 282 -8.47 -16.62 2.76
CA ASP A 282 -7.87 -17.89 3.16
C ASP A 282 -6.65 -17.72 4.08
N HIS A 283 -6.18 -16.49 4.26
CA HIS A 283 -5.14 -16.14 5.22
C HIS A 283 -5.71 -15.63 6.54
N SER A 284 -4.89 -15.73 7.59
CA SER A 284 -5.14 -15.07 8.86
C SER A 284 -4.32 -13.80 8.96
N ALA A 285 -4.90 -12.72 9.47
CA ALA A 285 -4.14 -11.49 9.69
C ALA A 285 -3.16 -11.65 10.85
N VAL A 286 -2.02 -10.96 10.78
CA VAL A 286 -1.07 -10.85 11.88
C VAL A 286 -1.02 -9.40 12.34
N SER A 287 -1.21 -9.14 13.63
CA SER A 287 -1.11 -7.79 14.19
C SER A 287 -0.16 -7.70 15.37
N ALA A 288 0.42 -6.52 15.57
CA ALA A 288 1.16 -6.15 16.78
C ALA A 288 0.80 -4.72 17.17
N THR A 289 0.81 -4.43 18.47
CA THR A 289 0.53 -3.07 18.99
C THR A 289 1.79 -2.48 19.59
N PHE A 290 2.05 -1.22 19.31
CA PHE A 290 3.26 -0.51 19.73
C PHE A 290 2.89 0.69 20.58
N ASP A 291 3.64 0.89 21.66
CA ASP A 291 3.60 2.07 22.52
C ASP A 291 4.32 3.21 21.79
N LEU A 292 3.50 4.09 21.21
CA LEU A 292 3.92 5.22 20.40
C LEU A 292 3.02 6.39 20.80
N PRO A 293 3.42 7.15 21.84
CA PRO A 293 2.56 8.11 22.52
C PRO A 293 1.87 9.11 21.58
N GLY A 294 0.65 9.51 21.92
CA GLY A 294 -0.07 10.58 21.21
C GLY A 294 -1.15 10.13 20.23
N ALA A 295 -1.50 8.83 20.15
CA ALA A 295 -2.65 8.35 19.36
C ALA A 295 -4.03 8.89 19.85
N ALA A 296 -4.06 9.71 20.90
CA ALA A 296 -5.22 10.46 21.37
C ALA A 296 -5.59 11.61 20.43
N GLU A 297 -4.63 12.12 19.64
CA GLU A 297 -4.90 12.95 18.45
C GLU A 297 -5.17 12.06 17.22
N ARG A 298 -5.89 10.95 17.39
CA ARG A 298 -6.73 10.44 16.30
C ARG A 298 -7.50 11.66 15.82
N GLN A 299 -7.30 12.08 14.57
CA GLN A 299 -8.19 13.05 13.96
C GLN A 299 -9.60 12.51 14.22
N THR A 300 -10.34 13.19 15.08
CA THR A 300 -11.79 13.15 15.02
C THR A 300 -12.11 13.85 13.71
N LEU A 301 -11.94 13.12 12.60
CA LEU A 301 -12.80 13.33 11.47
C LEU A 301 -14.18 13.22 12.09
N GLY A 302 -14.87 14.36 12.21
CA GLY A 302 -16.29 14.34 12.47
C GLY A 302 -16.94 13.31 11.54
N PRO A 303 -18.11 12.75 11.89
CA PRO A 303 -18.82 11.85 11.01
C PRO A 303 -18.69 12.37 9.58
N PRO A 304 -18.20 11.56 8.62
CA PRO A 304 -18.00 12.07 7.28
C PRO A 304 -19.33 12.68 6.82
N PRO A 305 -19.34 13.73 5.99
CA PRO A 305 -20.53 14.54 5.70
C PRO A 305 -21.78 13.76 5.20
N TRP A 306 -21.67 12.45 4.99
CA TRP A 306 -22.73 11.51 4.64
C TRP A 306 -23.30 10.68 5.81
N ALA A 307 -22.75 10.72 7.03
CA ALA A 307 -23.20 9.87 8.15
C ALA A 307 -24.59 10.25 8.74
N GLY A 308 -25.26 11.26 8.17
CA GLY A 308 -26.65 11.63 8.48
C GLY A 308 -27.68 11.22 7.41
N LEU A 309 -27.29 10.52 6.34
CA LEU A 309 -28.22 10.14 5.27
C LEU A 309 -28.75 8.72 5.50
N THR A 310 -29.93 8.62 6.13
CA THR A 310 -30.69 7.38 6.17
C THR A 310 -31.23 7.02 4.77
N ALA A 311 -30.83 5.85 4.30
CA ALA A 311 -31.52 4.97 3.36
C ALA A 311 -32.48 5.63 2.34
N HIS A 312 -31.97 6.10 1.19
CA HIS A 312 -32.71 6.10 -0.08
C HIS A 312 -31.74 6.23 -1.26
N GLY A 313 -31.43 5.09 -1.90
CA GLY A 313 -30.82 5.00 -3.24
C GLY A 313 -29.43 5.64 -3.42
N PRO A 314 -28.67 5.27 -4.45
CA PRO A 314 -27.43 5.98 -4.77
C PRO A 314 -27.78 7.42 -5.16
N PRO A 315 -27.27 8.46 -4.47
CA PRO A 315 -27.45 9.82 -4.92
C PRO A 315 -26.52 10.10 -6.10
N ASP A 316 -27.08 10.80 -7.07
CA ASP A 316 -26.43 11.38 -8.25
C ASP A 316 -25.09 12.05 -7.89
N LEU A 317 -24.02 11.59 -8.54
CA LEU A 317 -22.62 11.93 -8.26
C LEU A 317 -22.21 13.28 -8.87
N THR A 318 -22.86 14.37 -8.47
CA THR A 318 -22.48 15.72 -8.92
C THR A 318 -22.04 16.70 -7.83
N THR A 319 -21.79 16.27 -6.59
CA THR A 319 -21.24 17.17 -5.55
C THR A 319 -20.04 16.63 -4.75
N ALA A 320 -18.88 17.14 -5.19
CA ALA A 320 -17.67 17.58 -4.46
C ALA A 320 -16.91 16.63 -3.50
N ILE A 321 -15.77 16.15 -4.01
CA ILE A 321 -14.54 15.82 -3.28
C ILE A 321 -14.04 17.11 -2.55
N PRO A 322 -13.50 17.04 -1.31
CA PRO A 322 -12.81 18.18 -0.71
C PRO A 322 -11.67 18.63 -1.63
N ALA A 323 -11.75 19.88 -2.09
CA ALA A 323 -10.87 20.42 -3.13
C ALA A 323 -9.40 20.42 -2.68
N LEU A 324 -8.53 19.82 -3.49
CA LEU A 324 -7.17 20.34 -3.63
C LEU A 324 -7.32 21.83 -3.98
N GLY A 325 -6.79 22.72 -3.15
CA GLY A 325 -6.77 24.15 -3.47
C GLY A 325 -6.16 24.35 -4.87
N PRO A 326 -6.62 25.36 -5.64
CA PRO A 326 -6.04 25.63 -6.95
C PRO A 326 -4.52 25.82 -6.80
N PRO A 327 -3.71 25.29 -7.73
CA PRO A 327 -2.26 25.39 -7.64
C PRO A 327 -1.84 26.85 -7.56
N ASP A 328 -1.00 27.20 -6.58
CA ASP A 328 -0.50 28.56 -6.42
C ASP A 328 0.49 28.88 -7.57
N PRO A 329 0.13 29.76 -8.52
CA PRO A 329 0.97 30.05 -9.68
C PRO A 329 2.28 30.75 -9.30
N THR A 330 2.41 31.32 -8.09
CA THR A 330 3.65 31.95 -7.61
C THR A 330 4.72 30.93 -7.23
N THR A 331 4.32 29.67 -7.02
CA THR A 331 5.22 28.54 -6.71
C THR A 331 5.55 27.69 -7.93
N ALA A 332 4.97 28.01 -9.09
CA ALA A 332 5.01 27.17 -10.28
C ALA A 332 6.40 27.18 -10.95
N ILE A 333 6.92 25.98 -11.23
CA ILE A 333 8.10 25.81 -12.08
C ILE A 333 7.64 25.77 -13.55
N PRO A 334 8.31 26.47 -14.49
CA PRO A 334 7.96 26.36 -15.91
C PRO A 334 8.09 24.92 -16.41
N ALA A 335 7.12 24.42 -17.17
CA ALA A 335 7.13 23.05 -17.70
C ALA A 335 8.36 22.73 -18.56
N THR A 336 9.00 23.76 -19.15
CA THR A 336 10.22 23.65 -19.96
C THR A 336 11.51 23.67 -19.13
N ASP A 337 11.45 23.99 -17.83
CA ASP A 337 12.61 23.97 -16.93
C ASP A 337 12.88 22.53 -16.43
N THR A 338 13.27 21.66 -17.37
CA THR A 338 13.44 20.23 -17.09
C THR A 338 14.58 19.92 -16.12
N GLU A 339 15.54 20.82 -15.95
CA GLU A 339 16.61 20.67 -14.95
C GLU A 339 16.04 20.81 -13.55
N ARG A 340 15.31 21.89 -13.28
CA ARG A 340 14.68 22.13 -11.99
C ARG A 340 13.59 21.12 -11.68
N LEU A 341 12.87 20.63 -12.69
CA LEU A 341 11.86 19.58 -12.53
C LEU A 341 12.48 18.21 -12.26
N ARG A 342 13.63 17.86 -12.85
CA ARG A 342 14.35 16.61 -12.50
C ARG A 342 14.80 16.60 -11.04
N ALA A 343 15.20 17.75 -10.51
CA ALA A 343 15.52 17.90 -9.08
C ALA A 343 14.30 17.75 -8.15
N ARG A 344 13.08 17.65 -8.71
CA ARG A 344 11.81 17.46 -7.99
C ARG A 344 11.19 16.08 -8.19
N LEU A 345 11.90 15.12 -8.80
CA LEU A 345 11.40 13.75 -8.95
C LEU A 345 10.96 13.17 -7.60
N GLY A 346 9.77 12.55 -7.59
CA GLY A 346 9.16 12.01 -6.37
C GLY A 346 8.60 13.06 -5.41
N SER A 347 8.55 14.34 -5.80
CA SER A 347 7.96 15.42 -5.00
C SER A 347 6.72 16.03 -5.67
N TRP A 348 5.73 16.41 -4.85
CA TRP A 348 4.57 17.17 -5.32
C TRP A 348 5.02 18.57 -5.76
N THR A 349 4.72 18.93 -7.01
CA THR A 349 5.20 20.17 -7.62
C THR A 349 4.10 20.84 -8.42
N VAL A 350 4.05 22.16 -8.36
CA VAL A 350 3.22 22.98 -9.22
C VAL A 350 4.02 23.35 -10.47
N VAL A 351 3.45 23.10 -11.65
CA VAL A 351 4.08 23.33 -12.95
C VAL A 351 3.19 24.23 -13.79
N SER A 352 3.77 25.20 -14.49
CA SER A 352 3.02 26.10 -15.38
C SER A 352 3.60 26.11 -16.79
N GLY A 353 2.74 26.33 -17.78
CA GLY A 353 3.19 26.53 -19.16
C GLY A 353 2.04 26.68 -20.14
N THR A 354 2.39 26.99 -21.38
CA THR A 354 1.41 27.02 -22.48
C THR A 354 1.35 25.65 -23.13
N VAL A 355 0.16 25.07 -23.19
CA VAL A 355 -0.06 23.76 -23.83
C VAL A 355 0.19 23.90 -25.32
N LYS A 356 1.15 23.16 -25.84
CA LYS A 356 1.47 23.10 -27.26
C LYS A 356 0.59 22.12 -28.01
N GLN A 357 0.24 21.01 -27.38
CA GLN A 357 -0.59 20.00 -27.99
C GLN A 357 -1.31 19.19 -26.92
N VAL A 358 -2.57 18.87 -27.19
CA VAL A 358 -3.27 17.80 -26.51
C VAL A 358 -3.40 16.62 -27.48
N PHE A 359 -2.94 15.44 -27.06
CA PHE A 359 -2.85 14.26 -27.91
C PHE A 359 -3.46 13.06 -27.21
N TRP A 360 -4.42 12.39 -27.85
CA TRP A 360 -4.91 11.09 -27.41
C TRP A 360 -4.06 9.99 -28.02
N SER A 361 -3.71 8.99 -27.22
CA SER A 361 -3.06 7.78 -27.71
C SER A 361 -3.90 7.10 -28.81
N PRO A 362 -3.29 6.26 -29.68
CA PRO A 362 -4.04 5.54 -30.71
C PRO A 362 -5.17 4.65 -30.16
N THR A 363 -5.02 4.17 -28.93
CA THR A 363 -6.05 3.38 -28.22
C THR A 363 -7.18 4.23 -27.65
N GLY A 364 -7.03 5.56 -27.64
CA GLY A 364 -7.94 6.51 -27.01
C GLY A 364 -7.88 6.51 -25.48
N LYS A 365 -7.07 5.63 -24.86
CA LYS A 365 -7.07 5.39 -23.41
C LYS A 365 -6.21 6.38 -22.60
N VAL A 366 -5.34 7.14 -23.25
CA VAL A 366 -4.46 8.12 -22.59
C VAL A 366 -4.50 9.44 -23.34
N CYS A 367 -4.54 10.54 -22.61
CA CYS A 367 -4.48 11.90 -23.13
C CYS A 367 -3.25 12.61 -22.56
N TYR A 368 -2.40 13.13 -23.43
CA TYR A 368 -1.19 13.88 -23.08
C TYR A 368 -1.43 15.37 -23.26
N VAL A 369 -1.11 16.16 -22.23
CA VAL A 369 -1.07 17.63 -22.23
C VAL A 369 0.39 18.05 -22.34
N ASN A 370 0.84 18.30 -23.58
CA ASN A 370 2.24 18.55 -23.87
C ASN A 370 2.54 20.05 -23.89
N PHE A 371 3.60 20.45 -23.20
CA PHE A 371 4.06 21.85 -23.14
C PHE A 371 5.19 22.17 -24.14
N ALA A 372 5.69 21.17 -24.86
CA ALA A 372 6.65 21.29 -25.94
C ALA A 372 6.31 20.32 -27.09
N ALA A 373 6.83 20.59 -28.29
CA ALA A 373 6.64 19.72 -29.45
C ALA A 373 7.35 18.36 -29.33
N ARG A 374 8.35 18.26 -28.45
CA ARG A 374 9.04 17.01 -28.10
C ARG A 374 8.98 16.78 -26.60
N ALA A 375 8.72 15.54 -26.19
CA ALA A 375 8.54 15.15 -24.79
C ALA A 375 9.81 15.31 -23.93
N ASP A 376 11.00 15.32 -24.54
CA ASP A 376 12.28 15.51 -23.84
C ASP A 376 12.55 16.98 -23.45
N ARG A 377 11.76 17.92 -23.98
CA ARG A 377 11.96 19.37 -23.82
C ARG A 377 11.06 20.01 -22.77
N ALA A 378 10.05 19.29 -22.26
CA ALA A 378 9.18 19.77 -21.20
C ALA A 378 8.54 18.60 -20.46
N LEU A 379 8.14 18.84 -19.21
CA LEU A 379 7.24 17.93 -18.48
C LEU A 379 5.88 17.90 -19.18
N SER A 380 5.25 16.72 -19.22
CA SER A 380 3.92 16.52 -19.79
C SER A 380 2.87 16.21 -18.72
N GLY A 381 1.65 16.71 -18.88
CA GLY A 381 0.51 16.21 -18.11
C GLY A 381 -0.02 14.93 -18.74
N VAL A 382 -0.32 13.91 -17.95
CA VAL A 382 -0.87 12.64 -18.44
C VAL A 382 -2.21 12.40 -17.78
N VAL A 383 -3.25 12.20 -18.59
CA VAL A 383 -4.59 11.88 -18.12
C VAL A 383 -4.97 10.52 -18.67
N PHE A 384 -5.36 9.59 -17.81
CA PHE A 384 -5.89 8.30 -18.23
C PHE A 384 -7.40 8.37 -18.48
N GLN A 385 -7.93 7.43 -19.26
CA GLN A 385 -9.35 7.39 -19.63
C GLN A 385 -10.29 7.50 -18.44
N SER A 386 -9.94 6.85 -17.33
CA SER A 386 -10.70 6.89 -16.07
C SER A 386 -10.84 8.29 -15.48
N ALA A 387 -9.98 9.24 -15.86
CA ALA A 387 -9.98 10.62 -15.40
C ALA A 387 -10.45 11.63 -16.46
N PHE A 388 -10.89 11.20 -17.65
CA PHE A 388 -11.32 12.14 -18.70
C PHE A 388 -12.50 13.01 -18.27
N ASP A 389 -13.48 12.44 -17.58
CA ASP A 389 -14.65 13.18 -17.09
C ASP A 389 -14.29 14.19 -15.98
N THR A 390 -13.11 14.05 -15.37
CA THR A 390 -12.56 15.01 -14.40
C THR A 390 -12.04 16.27 -15.08
N PHE A 391 -11.63 16.17 -16.35
CA PHE A 391 -11.03 17.25 -17.14
C PHE A 391 -11.76 17.41 -18.49
N PRO A 392 -13.05 17.79 -18.49
CA PRO A 392 -13.82 17.96 -19.72
C PRO A 392 -13.20 18.99 -20.68
N GLU A 393 -12.39 19.92 -20.17
CA GLU A 393 -11.72 20.97 -20.92
C GLU A 393 -10.50 20.51 -21.75
N LEU A 394 -10.05 19.25 -21.63
CA LEU A 394 -8.81 18.76 -22.27
C LEU A 394 -8.73 19.10 -23.76
N ARG A 395 -9.84 18.97 -24.49
CA ARG A 395 -9.91 19.22 -25.93
C ARG A 395 -9.62 20.69 -26.30
N ASP A 396 -9.85 21.60 -25.36
CA ASP A 396 -9.76 23.04 -25.57
C ASP A 396 -8.49 23.65 -24.97
N LEU A 397 -7.56 22.84 -24.44
CA LEU A 397 -6.37 23.37 -23.76
C LEU A 397 -5.27 23.82 -24.72
N THR A 398 -5.23 23.33 -25.96
CA THR A 398 -4.18 23.68 -26.93
C THR A 398 -4.11 25.20 -27.11
N GLY A 399 -2.92 25.78 -26.89
CA GLY A 399 -2.67 27.22 -26.96
C GLY A 399 -2.97 28.00 -25.67
N LYS A 400 -3.61 27.38 -24.66
CA LYS A 400 -3.89 28.02 -23.37
C LYS A 400 -2.70 27.87 -22.41
N SER A 401 -2.49 28.88 -21.58
CA SER A 401 -1.62 28.77 -20.41
C SER A 401 -2.37 28.05 -19.30
N VAL A 402 -1.78 27.00 -18.76
CA VAL A 402 -2.34 26.20 -17.68
C VAL A 402 -1.33 26.04 -16.57
N THR A 403 -1.83 25.80 -15.37
CA THR A 403 -1.06 25.31 -14.24
C THR A 403 -1.53 23.91 -13.92
N ILE A 404 -0.59 22.98 -13.78
CA ILE A 404 -0.84 21.62 -13.32
C ILE A 404 -0.11 21.36 -12.02
N GLN A 405 -0.63 20.47 -11.17
CA GLN A 405 0.05 20.05 -9.95
C GLN A 405 -0.08 18.56 -9.69
N GLY A 406 1.00 17.97 -9.19
CA GLY A 406 1.04 16.56 -8.87
C GLY A 406 2.46 16.08 -8.60
N LEU A 407 2.61 14.78 -8.42
CA LEU A 407 3.90 14.13 -8.27
C LEU A 407 4.69 14.24 -9.58
N VAL A 408 5.92 14.75 -9.51
CA VAL A 408 6.81 14.74 -10.68
C VAL A 408 7.42 13.35 -10.81
N GLU A 409 7.13 12.69 -11.92
CA GLU A 409 7.57 11.34 -12.22
C GLU A 409 8.41 11.31 -13.50
N GLN A 410 9.09 10.19 -13.72
CA GLN A 410 9.80 9.90 -14.96
C GLN A 410 9.29 8.60 -15.56
N TYR A 411 8.83 8.65 -16.81
CA TYR A 411 8.39 7.48 -17.56
C TYR A 411 9.10 7.45 -18.91
N GLU A 412 9.76 6.32 -19.21
CA GLU A 412 10.57 6.14 -20.42
C GLU A 412 11.58 7.30 -20.67
N GLY A 413 12.12 7.85 -19.58
CA GLY A 413 13.08 8.96 -19.63
C GLY A 413 12.46 10.36 -19.70
N ASN A 414 11.16 10.50 -19.91
CA ASN A 414 10.45 11.78 -19.99
C ASN A 414 9.80 12.17 -18.65
N LEU A 415 9.79 13.46 -18.34
CA LEU A 415 9.14 13.97 -17.13
C LEU A 415 7.62 14.06 -17.33
N GLN A 416 6.87 13.65 -16.31
CA GLN A 416 5.42 13.72 -16.33
C GLN A 416 4.81 14.06 -14.97
N ILE A 417 3.55 14.51 -15.01
CA ILE A 417 2.63 14.51 -13.88
C ILE A 417 1.35 13.81 -14.33
N VAL A 418 0.92 12.79 -13.57
CA VAL A 418 -0.40 12.17 -13.77
C VAL A 418 -1.49 13.04 -13.14
N LEU A 419 -2.50 13.36 -13.93
CA LEU A 419 -3.67 14.15 -13.54
C LEU A 419 -4.87 13.21 -13.43
N SER A 420 -5.40 13.07 -12.23
CA SER A 420 -6.52 12.17 -11.91
C SER A 420 -7.63 12.85 -11.11
N GLY A 421 -7.35 13.97 -10.43
CA GLY A 421 -8.28 14.67 -9.55
C GLY A 421 -8.57 16.12 -9.95
N ARG A 422 -9.77 16.60 -9.57
CA ARG A 422 -10.17 18.01 -9.74
C ARG A 422 -9.18 18.92 -8.99
N GLY A 423 -8.80 20.03 -9.61
CA GLY A 423 -7.83 20.97 -9.04
C GLY A 423 -6.36 20.66 -9.36
N GLN A 424 -6.06 19.55 -10.03
CA GLN A 424 -4.71 19.28 -10.55
C GLN A 424 -4.41 20.00 -11.86
N LEU A 425 -5.42 20.54 -12.54
CA LEU A 425 -5.27 21.33 -13.75
C LEU A 425 -6.16 22.57 -13.64
N VAL A 426 -5.59 23.74 -13.91
CA VAL A 426 -6.31 25.01 -13.96
C VAL A 426 -5.83 25.81 -15.17
N ALA A 427 -6.77 26.18 -16.05
CA ALA A 427 -6.47 27.16 -17.10
C ALA A 427 -6.30 28.55 -16.50
N VAL A 428 -5.17 29.20 -16.78
CA VAL A 428 -4.92 30.57 -16.31
C VAL A 428 -5.74 31.52 -17.17
N ALA A 429 -6.67 32.25 -16.54
CA ALA A 429 -7.35 33.35 -17.22
C ALA A 429 -6.32 34.41 -17.60
N VAL A 430 -6.18 34.69 -18.90
CA VAL A 430 -5.34 35.79 -19.38
C VAL A 430 -5.93 37.09 -18.82
N ARG A 431 -5.29 37.67 -17.79
CA ARG A 431 -5.50 39.08 -17.48
C ARG A 431 -4.95 39.86 -18.67
N GLY A 432 -5.84 40.39 -19.49
CA GLY A 432 -5.47 41.31 -20.56
C GLY A 432 -4.65 42.48 -20.00
N PRO A 433 -3.76 43.09 -20.79
CA PRO A 433 -2.98 44.23 -20.36
C PRO A 433 -3.95 45.37 -19.94
N ARG A 434 -3.64 46.02 -18.82
CA ARG A 434 -4.29 47.26 -18.41
C ARG A 434 -3.92 48.40 -19.35
#